data_AF-A0A0K9PES2-F1
#
_entry.id   AF-A0A0K9PES2-F1
#
_cell.length_a   1.000
_cell.length_b   1.000
_cell.length_c   1.000
_cell.angle_alpha   90.00
_cell.angle_beta   90.00
_cell.angle_gamma   90.00
#
_symmetry.space_group_name_H-M   'P 1'
#
loop_
_entity.id
_entity.type
_entity.pdbx_description
1 polymer ?
#
loop_
_entity_poly.entity_id
_entity_poly.type
_entity_poly.pdbx_seq_one_letter_code
_entity_poly.pdbx_strand_id
1 'polypeptide(L)'
;VDGYNLPMVVDVTSTIDECLSTGCSVDLNRVCPVKLRVRNGDACRSACEAFGRPEYCCSGVFSNPNTCQPSVYSRMFKSACPRSYSYAYDDATSTFTCTSADYEVTFCPGGGQSLANATGAGVWLTNVVRGDAPITRKRFSPFRQAFVSASTIFIFDLLFRY
;
A
#
# COMPACT_ATOMS: atom_id res chain seq x y z
N VAL A 1 7.36 2.46 0.08
CA VAL A 1 8.84 2.62 0.16
C VAL A 1 9.56 1.63 -0.74
N ASP A 2 9.25 0.33 -0.66
CA ASP A 2 9.91 -0.70 -1.48
C ASP A 2 9.23 -0.95 -2.84
N GLY A 3 8.02 -0.44 -3.05
CA GLY A 3 7.30 -0.55 -4.31
C GLY A 3 5.89 -1.02 -4.07
N TYR A 4 5.32 -1.68 -5.08
CA TYR A 4 3.95 -2.15 -5.08
C TYR A 4 3.81 -3.36 -6.00
N ASN A 5 3.03 -4.36 -5.59
CA ASN A 5 2.67 -5.51 -6.42
C ASN A 5 1.15 -5.72 -6.49
N LEU A 6 0.42 -5.50 -5.39
CA LEU A 6 -1.03 -5.66 -5.31
C LEU A 6 -1.68 -4.61 -4.40
N PRO A 7 -3.00 -4.37 -4.53
CA PRO A 7 -3.72 -3.47 -3.63
C PRO A 7 -3.88 -4.13 -2.26
N MET A 8 -3.65 -3.37 -1.19
CA MET A 8 -3.80 -3.83 0.19
C MET A 8 -4.27 -2.68 1.08
N VAL A 9 -5.24 -2.95 1.95
CA VAL A 9 -5.68 -2.04 3.00
C VAL A 9 -5.58 -2.75 4.35
N VAL A 10 -5.16 -2.01 5.36
CA VAL A 10 -5.20 -2.43 6.76
C VAL A 10 -6.23 -1.57 7.47
N ASP A 11 -7.36 -2.18 7.77
CA ASP A 11 -8.41 -1.57 8.57
C ASP A 11 -8.17 -1.86 10.05
N VAL A 12 -8.57 -0.92 10.89
CA VAL A 12 -8.33 -0.96 12.32
C VAL A 12 -9.67 -0.83 13.02
N THR A 13 -9.98 -1.78 13.90
CA THR A 13 -11.16 -1.73 14.77
C THR A 13 -10.68 -1.52 16.20
N SER A 14 -10.89 -0.32 16.75
CA SER A 14 -10.60 -0.02 18.15
C SER A 14 -11.90 0.25 18.91
N THR A 15 -11.91 -0.09 20.19
CA THR A 15 -13.02 0.19 21.11
C THR A 15 -12.86 1.51 21.87
N ILE A 16 -11.70 2.17 21.72
CA ILE A 16 -11.31 3.32 22.54
C ILE A 16 -11.18 4.59 21.68
N ASP A 17 -10.61 4.49 20.48
CA ASP A 17 -10.34 5.64 19.60
C ASP A 17 -10.85 5.39 18.17
N GLU A 18 -11.20 6.47 17.45
CA GLU A 18 -11.42 6.39 16.00
C GLU A 18 -10.08 6.29 15.27
N CYS A 19 -9.78 5.07 14.84
CA CYS A 19 -8.55 4.72 14.13
C CYS A 19 -8.72 4.80 12.62
N LEU A 20 -7.77 5.47 11.96
CA LEU A 20 -7.74 5.57 10.50
C LEU A 20 -7.10 4.31 9.88
N SER A 21 -7.67 3.87 8.76
CA SER A 21 -7.11 2.77 7.98
C SER A 21 -5.96 3.21 7.08
N THR A 22 -5.02 2.31 6.84
CA THR A 22 -3.80 2.57 6.05
C THR A 22 -3.72 1.63 4.85
N GLY A 23 -2.94 2.02 3.84
CA GLY A 23 -2.68 1.21 2.65
C GLY A 23 -3.16 1.85 1.35
N CYS A 24 -3.30 1.01 0.32
CA CYS A 24 -3.68 1.40 -1.02
C CYS A 24 -4.69 0.43 -1.65
N SER A 25 -5.88 0.93 -1.95
CA SER A 25 -6.92 0.18 -2.66
C SER A 25 -6.84 0.31 -4.20
N VAL A 26 -6.02 1.24 -4.71
CA VAL A 26 -5.86 1.48 -6.15
C VAL A 26 -4.87 0.48 -6.74
N ASP A 27 -5.15 0.04 -7.98
CA ASP A 27 -4.21 -0.73 -8.81
C ASP A 27 -3.13 0.17 -9.41
N LEU A 28 -2.04 0.36 -8.65
CA LEU A 28 -0.89 1.19 -9.02
C LEU A 28 -0.15 0.67 -10.27
N ASN A 29 -0.28 -0.62 -10.60
CA ASN A 29 0.39 -1.21 -11.76
C ASN A 29 -0.09 -0.58 -13.08
N ARG A 30 -1.32 -0.07 -13.13
CA ARG A 30 -1.92 0.57 -14.33
C ARG A 30 -1.30 1.92 -14.66
N VAL A 31 -0.83 2.64 -13.64
CA VAL A 31 -0.23 3.98 -13.77
C VAL A 31 1.29 3.94 -13.58
N CYS A 32 1.87 2.77 -13.37
CA CYS A 32 3.30 2.59 -13.11
C CYS A 32 4.14 3.09 -14.30
N PRO A 33 5.06 4.06 -14.11
CA PRO A 33 5.94 4.54 -15.16
C PRO A 33 6.79 3.40 -15.73
N VAL A 34 7.06 3.43 -17.04
CA VAL A 34 7.81 2.37 -17.75
C VAL A 34 9.15 2.05 -17.06
N LYS A 35 9.84 3.06 -16.53
CA LYS A 35 11.13 2.89 -15.86
C LYS A 35 11.06 2.14 -14.52
N LEU A 36 9.87 2.03 -13.92
CA LEU A 36 9.64 1.38 -12.64
C LEU A 36 8.92 0.02 -12.78
N ARG A 37 8.40 -0.29 -13.96
CA ARG A 37 7.65 -1.54 -14.18
C ARG A 37 8.53 -2.78 -14.01
N VAL A 38 7.93 -3.82 -13.44
CA VAL A 38 8.49 -5.17 -13.33
C VAL A 38 7.66 -6.12 -14.18
N ARG A 39 8.33 -7.04 -14.90
CA ARG A 39 7.68 -8.03 -15.79
C ARG A 39 6.71 -7.34 -16.77
N ASN A 40 5.55 -7.95 -17.04
CA ASN A 40 4.51 -7.41 -17.92
C ASN A 40 3.70 -6.26 -17.29
N GLY A 41 4.19 -5.65 -16.21
CA GLY A 41 3.46 -4.67 -15.40
C GLY A 41 2.69 -5.30 -14.25
N ASP A 42 3.17 -6.40 -13.69
CA ASP A 42 2.53 -7.07 -12.55
C ASP A 42 2.99 -6.49 -11.20
N ALA A 43 4.06 -5.69 -11.22
CA ALA A 43 4.54 -4.93 -10.07
C ALA A 43 5.21 -3.61 -10.53
N CYS A 44 5.30 -2.67 -9.59
CA CYS A 44 5.90 -1.36 -9.74
C CYS A 44 6.98 -1.15 -8.67
N ARG A 45 8.24 -1.07 -9.08
CA ARG A 45 9.37 -0.77 -8.19
C ARG A 45 9.29 0.64 -7.65
N SER A 46 9.83 0.86 -6.45
CA SER A 46 10.15 2.21 -6.02
C SER A 46 11.32 2.80 -6.81
N ALA A 47 11.52 4.12 -6.72
CA ALA A 47 12.68 4.76 -7.33
C ALA A 47 14.00 4.29 -6.70
N CYS A 48 14.00 3.96 -5.40
CA CYS A 48 15.19 3.40 -4.75
C CYS A 48 15.55 2.04 -5.35
N GLU A 49 14.58 1.12 -5.46
CA GLU A 49 14.83 -0.20 -6.04
C GLU A 49 15.21 -0.13 -7.53
N ALA A 50 14.62 0.80 -8.28
CA ALA A 50 14.88 0.91 -9.72
C ALA A 50 16.22 1.58 -10.07
N PHE A 51 16.66 2.56 -9.27
CA PHE A 51 17.82 3.39 -9.63
C PHE A 51 18.98 3.33 -8.64
N GLY A 52 18.76 2.86 -7.41
CA GLY A 52 19.80 2.70 -6.38
C GLY A 52 20.50 4.00 -5.95
N ARG A 53 19.91 5.16 -6.25
CA ARG A 53 20.56 6.45 -5.99
C ARG A 53 20.30 6.96 -4.57
N PRO A 54 21.29 7.61 -3.93
CA PRO A 54 21.15 8.11 -2.56
C PRO A 54 19.94 9.03 -2.36
N GLU A 55 19.60 9.86 -3.34
CA GLU A 55 18.45 10.77 -3.27
C GLU A 55 17.09 10.03 -3.26
N TYR A 56 17.02 8.82 -3.81
CA TYR A 56 15.79 8.01 -3.80
C TYR A 56 15.74 7.03 -2.64
N CYS A 57 16.90 6.58 -2.18
CA CYS A 57 17.04 5.63 -1.08
C CYS A 57 17.21 6.32 0.28
N CYS A 58 17.27 7.65 0.32
CA CYS A 58 17.51 8.44 1.51
C CYS A 58 18.75 7.97 2.30
N SER A 59 19.88 7.86 1.61
CA SER A 59 21.14 7.38 2.18
C SER A 59 22.27 8.40 2.05
N GLY A 60 23.36 8.21 2.78
CA GLY A 60 24.51 9.11 2.76
C GLY A 60 24.12 10.54 3.15
N VAL A 61 24.39 11.52 2.28
CA VAL A 61 24.02 12.93 2.51
C VAL A 61 22.50 13.15 2.54
N PHE A 62 21.72 12.20 2.02
CA PHE A 62 20.26 12.19 2.05
C PHE A 62 19.68 11.37 3.22
N SER A 63 20.48 11.05 4.24
CA SER A 63 20.05 10.25 5.41
C SER A 63 19.26 11.02 6.47
N ASN A 64 18.64 12.14 6.10
CA ASN A 64 17.76 12.88 7.00
C ASN A 64 16.59 13.51 6.20
N PRO A 65 15.45 13.79 6.86
CA PRO A 65 14.26 14.31 6.18
C PRO A 65 14.45 15.71 5.58
N ASN A 66 15.40 16.51 6.08
CA ASN A 66 15.67 17.84 5.53
C ASN A 66 16.39 17.75 4.19
N THR A 67 17.22 16.71 3.99
CA THR A 67 17.98 16.54 2.74
C THR A 67 17.32 15.58 1.76
N CYS A 68 16.59 14.55 2.22
CA CYS A 68 15.86 13.64 1.33
C CYS A 68 14.46 14.14 1.00
N GLN A 69 14.33 14.77 -0.16
CA GLN A 69 13.08 15.39 -0.60
C GLN A 69 12.21 14.43 -1.44
N PRO A 70 10.88 14.58 -1.44
CA PRO A 70 9.99 13.78 -2.29
C PRO A 70 10.33 13.95 -3.77
N SER A 71 10.55 12.83 -4.46
CA SER A 71 10.80 12.78 -5.90
C SER A 71 9.50 12.78 -6.71
N VAL A 72 9.61 12.94 -8.03
CA VAL A 72 8.46 12.77 -8.95
C VAL A 72 7.84 11.37 -8.85
N TYR A 73 8.66 10.36 -8.54
CA TYR A 73 8.20 8.98 -8.39
C TYR A 73 7.45 8.79 -7.07
N SER A 74 8.01 9.23 -5.94
CA SER A 74 7.33 9.07 -4.65
C SER A 74 6.03 9.87 -4.58
N ARG A 75 5.98 11.06 -5.18
CA ARG A 75 4.72 11.83 -5.29
C ARG A 75 3.64 11.09 -6.07
N MET A 76 3.99 10.31 -7.09
CA MET A 76 3.03 9.49 -7.83
C MET A 76 2.45 8.37 -6.95
N PHE A 77 3.29 7.67 -6.18
CA PHE A 77 2.80 6.69 -5.20
C PHE A 77 1.90 7.34 -4.15
N LYS A 78 2.30 8.49 -3.59
CA LYS A 78 1.50 9.22 -2.59
C LYS A 78 0.17 9.71 -3.16
N SER A 79 0.17 10.21 -4.39
CA SER A 79 -1.05 10.69 -5.05
C SER A 79 -2.06 9.56 -5.28
N ALA A 80 -1.59 8.36 -5.63
CA ALA A 80 -2.46 7.21 -5.81
C ALA A 80 -2.92 6.63 -4.46
N CYS A 81 -2.05 6.69 -3.45
CA CYS A 81 -2.24 6.05 -2.16
C CYS A 81 -1.90 7.02 -1.00
N PRO A 82 -2.74 8.03 -0.71
CA PRO A 82 -2.41 9.11 0.25
C PRO A 82 -2.18 8.62 1.67
N ARG A 83 -2.77 7.47 2.02
CA ARG A 83 -2.69 6.83 3.34
C ARG A 83 -1.60 5.76 3.41
N SER A 84 -0.55 5.87 2.59
CA SER A 84 0.56 4.91 2.56
C SER A 84 1.90 5.63 2.41
N TYR A 85 2.97 5.01 2.92
CA TYR A 85 4.34 5.53 2.78
C TYR A 85 4.86 5.39 1.35
N SER A 86 5.14 6.51 0.70
CA SER A 86 5.66 6.56 -0.67
C SER A 86 7.19 6.59 -0.76
N TYR A 87 7.89 7.05 0.30
CA TYR A 87 9.35 7.04 0.42
C TYR A 87 9.79 7.02 1.89
N ALA A 88 11.09 6.90 2.15
CA ALA A 88 11.62 6.59 3.49
C ALA A 88 11.31 7.65 4.57
N TYR A 89 11.14 8.92 4.19
CA TYR A 89 10.77 10.00 5.11
C TYR A 89 9.41 10.63 4.80
N ASP A 90 8.51 9.87 4.18
CA ASP A 90 7.13 10.31 4.00
C ASP A 90 6.50 10.59 5.37
N ASP A 91 5.73 11.68 5.45
CA ASP A 91 5.34 12.31 6.70
C ASP A 91 4.26 11.51 7.48
N ALA A 92 3.98 12.02 8.69
CA ALA A 92 3.10 11.42 9.69
C ALA A 92 1.64 11.22 9.24
N THR A 93 1.23 11.72 8.05
CA THR A 93 -0.05 11.34 7.45
C THR A 93 -0.12 9.85 7.08
N SER A 94 1.02 9.16 7.11
CA SER A 94 1.15 7.71 6.88
C SER A 94 1.36 6.91 8.17
N THR A 95 1.53 7.58 9.32
CA THR A 95 1.76 6.95 10.63
C THR A 95 0.46 6.97 11.43
N PHE A 96 -0.22 5.83 11.53
CA PHE A 96 -1.44 5.70 12.34
C PHE A 96 -1.13 4.88 13.59
N THR A 97 -1.17 5.54 14.74
CA THR A 97 -0.99 4.87 16.04
C THR A 97 -2.35 4.63 16.66
N CYS A 98 -2.64 3.37 16.98
CA CYS A 98 -3.91 2.95 17.56
C CYS A 98 -3.68 2.09 18.79
N THR A 99 -4.35 2.45 19.89
CA THR A 99 -4.30 1.67 21.13
C THR A 99 -5.44 0.64 21.16
N SER A 100 -5.15 -0.54 21.71
CA SER A 100 -6.14 -1.61 21.94
C SER A 100 -7.02 -1.94 20.73
N ALA A 101 -6.41 -2.16 19.56
CA ALA A 101 -7.12 -2.36 18.31
C ALA A 101 -6.92 -3.77 17.71
N ASP A 102 -7.97 -4.27 17.06
CA ASP A 102 -7.91 -5.37 16.10
C ASP A 102 -7.53 -4.82 14.72
N TYR A 103 -6.73 -5.57 13.97
CA TYR A 103 -6.32 -5.22 12.61
C TYR A 103 -6.89 -6.23 11.62
N GLU A 104 -7.44 -5.77 10.51
CA GLU A 104 -7.81 -6.59 9.37
C GLU A 104 -7.00 -6.18 8.14
N VAL A 105 -6.19 -7.10 7.63
CA VAL A 105 -5.45 -6.91 6.39
C VAL A 105 -6.29 -7.49 5.25
N THR A 106 -6.68 -6.62 4.33
CA THR A 106 -7.42 -6.99 3.12
C THR A 106 -6.53 -6.82 1.90
N PHE A 107 -6.28 -7.94 1.23
CA PHE A 107 -5.65 -7.98 -0.08
C PHE A 107 -6.72 -7.85 -1.16
N CYS A 108 -6.44 -7.02 -2.16
CA CYS A 108 -7.34 -6.69 -3.26
C CYS A 108 -8.74 -6.24 -2.78
N PRO A 109 -8.87 -5.19 -1.94
CA PRO A 109 -10.15 -4.74 -1.36
C PRO A 109 -11.23 -4.31 -2.38
N GLY A 110 -10.89 -4.18 -3.67
CA GLY A 110 -11.84 -3.99 -4.78
C GLY A 110 -12.05 -5.23 -5.66
N GLY A 111 -11.57 -6.40 -5.23
CA GLY A 111 -11.56 -7.66 -5.95
C GLY A 111 -12.98 -8.21 -6.14
N GLY A 112 -13.62 -7.80 -7.22
CA GLY A 112 -14.97 -8.23 -7.57
C GLY A 112 -16.02 -7.59 -6.69
N GLN A 113 -16.70 -6.58 -7.24
CA GLN A 113 -18.15 -6.52 -7.04
C GLN A 113 -18.65 -7.92 -7.39
N SER A 114 -19.03 -8.71 -6.38
CA SER A 114 -20.09 -9.67 -6.62
C SER A 114 -21.20 -8.80 -7.20
N LEU A 115 -21.58 -9.07 -8.44
CA LEU A 115 -22.86 -8.65 -8.97
C LEU A 115 -23.94 -9.35 -8.12
N ALA A 116 -24.04 -8.99 -6.84
CA ALA A 116 -25.18 -9.27 -6.01
C ALA A 116 -26.13 -8.10 -6.23
N ASN A 117 -27.14 -8.36 -7.06
CA ASN A 117 -28.26 -7.50 -7.45
C ASN A 117 -27.97 -6.34 -8.42
N ALA A 118 -27.99 -6.66 -9.71
CA ALA A 118 -28.59 -5.79 -10.71
C ALA A 118 -29.58 -6.60 -11.56
N THR A 119 -30.79 -6.79 -11.03
CA THR A 119 -31.94 -7.11 -11.87
C THR A 119 -32.25 -5.89 -12.73
N GLY A 120 -31.89 -5.95 -14.02
CA GLY A 120 -32.49 -5.10 -15.05
C GLY A 120 -31.53 -4.23 -15.86
N ALA A 121 -31.52 -4.52 -17.17
CA ALA A 121 -31.21 -3.62 -18.28
C ALA A 121 -29.76 -3.09 -18.45
N GLY A 122 -28.99 -3.81 -19.26
CA GLY A 122 -28.22 -3.26 -20.38
C GLY A 122 -27.15 -2.21 -20.08
N VAL A 123 -25.91 -2.67 -19.85
CA VAL A 123 -24.71 -1.89 -20.19
C VAL A 123 -23.74 -2.80 -20.94
N TRP A 124 -23.70 -2.64 -22.26
CA TRP A 124 -22.50 -2.95 -23.02
C TRP A 124 -21.52 -1.81 -22.75
N LEU A 125 -20.27 -2.10 -22.39
CA LEU A 125 -19.05 -1.44 -22.88
C LEU A 125 -17.79 -1.89 -22.08
N THR A 126 -16.93 -2.61 -22.80
CA THR A 126 -15.45 -2.56 -22.77
C THR A 126 -14.66 -3.04 -21.54
N ASN A 127 -13.87 -4.09 -21.82
CA ASN A 127 -12.61 -4.51 -21.21
C ASN A 127 -12.70 -5.40 -19.96
N VAL A 128 -12.47 -6.69 -20.22
CA VAL A 128 -12.10 -7.74 -19.26
C VAL A 128 -11.06 -7.17 -18.28
N VAL A 129 -11.46 -7.05 -17.02
CA VAL A 129 -10.62 -6.61 -15.91
C VAL A 129 -9.53 -7.64 -15.72
N ARG A 130 -8.29 -7.31 -16.05
CA ARG A 130 -7.13 -8.06 -15.54
C ARG A 130 -7.03 -7.68 -14.05
N GLY A 131 -7.67 -8.47 -13.17
CA GLY A 131 -7.76 -8.15 -11.75
C GLY A 131 -8.60 -9.08 -10.88
N ASP A 132 -8.90 -10.31 -11.32
CA ASP A 132 -9.67 -11.30 -10.54
C ASP A 132 -8.83 -11.97 -9.43
N ALA A 133 -8.05 -11.19 -8.70
CA ALA A 133 -7.38 -11.70 -7.51
C ALA A 133 -8.45 -11.85 -6.40
N PRO A 134 -8.61 -13.04 -5.81
CA PRO A 134 -9.60 -13.25 -4.75
C PRO A 134 -9.31 -12.34 -3.55
N ILE A 135 -10.35 -11.68 -3.03
CA ILE A 135 -10.26 -10.91 -1.79
C ILE A 135 -9.78 -11.86 -0.70
N THR A 136 -8.63 -11.55 -0.10
CA THR A 136 -8.09 -12.31 1.03
C THR A 136 -8.07 -11.41 2.25
N ARG A 137 -8.69 -11.86 3.35
CA ARG A 137 -8.73 -11.15 4.63
C ARG A 137 -7.99 -11.93 5.70
N LYS A 138 -7.16 -11.24 6.49
CA LYS A 138 -6.50 -11.79 7.68
C LYS A 138 -6.71 -10.85 8.86
N ARG A 139 -7.26 -11.39 9.95
CA ARG A 139 -7.53 -10.64 11.18
C ARG A 139 -6.46 -10.94 12.24
N PHE A 140 -6.02 -9.90 12.93
CA PHE A 140 -5.02 -9.95 13.99
C PHE A 140 -5.60 -9.24 15.22
N SER A 141 -5.64 -9.92 16.36
CA SER A 141 -6.19 -9.39 17.62
C SER A 141 -5.11 -9.24 18.70
N PRO A 142 -5.15 -8.19 19.53
CA PRO A 142 -4.09 -7.86 20.49
C PRO A 142 -3.98 -8.87 21.64
N PHE A 143 -5.02 -9.68 21.90
CA PHE A 143 -5.02 -10.72 22.94
C PHE A 143 -3.97 -11.84 22.74
N ARG A 144 -3.24 -11.85 21.62
CA ARG A 144 -2.10 -12.76 21.41
C ARG A 144 -0.78 -12.08 21.06
N GLN A 145 -0.75 -10.78 20.81
CA GLN A 145 0.48 -10.07 20.44
C GLN A 145 0.45 -8.66 21.04
N ALA A 146 0.90 -8.56 22.28
CA ALA A 146 1.46 -7.31 22.78
C ALA A 146 2.60 -6.91 21.83
N PHE A 147 2.70 -5.63 21.50
CA PHE A 147 3.67 -5.04 20.57
C PHE A 147 3.33 -5.19 19.07
N VAL A 148 2.52 -4.27 18.56
CA VAL A 148 2.84 -3.69 17.25
C VAL A 148 3.91 -2.61 17.50
N SER A 149 5.11 -3.03 17.91
CA SER A 149 6.27 -2.16 17.87
C SER A 149 6.69 -2.02 16.40
N ALA A 150 7.57 -1.06 16.09
CA ALA A 150 8.17 -0.90 14.75
C ALA A 150 8.64 -2.24 14.13
N SER A 151 8.92 -3.26 14.94
CA SER A 151 9.26 -4.63 14.52
C SER A 151 8.16 -5.36 13.73
N THR A 152 6.88 -5.04 13.88
CA THR A 152 5.80 -5.67 13.10
C THR A 152 5.62 -5.01 11.74
N ILE A 153 5.95 -3.71 11.62
CA ILE A 153 6.10 -3.03 10.32
C ILE A 153 7.22 -3.71 9.52
N PHE A 154 8.33 -4.10 10.17
CA PHE A 154 9.36 -4.93 9.54
C PHE A 154 8.83 -6.29 9.05
N ILE A 155 7.88 -6.93 9.74
CA ILE A 155 7.27 -8.19 9.29
C ILE A 155 6.39 -7.95 8.05
N PHE A 156 5.69 -6.82 7.98
CA PHE A 156 4.98 -6.40 6.77
C PHE A 156 5.95 -5.97 5.64
N ASP A 157 7.12 -5.39 5.91
CA ASP A 157 8.11 -5.13 4.86
C ASP A 157 8.78 -6.44 4.37
N LEU A 158 8.99 -7.42 5.26
CA LEU A 158 9.55 -8.73 4.92
C LEU A 158 8.58 -9.64 4.14
N LEU A 159 7.27 -9.55 4.40
CA LEU A 159 6.26 -10.33 3.66
C LEU A 159 6.03 -9.83 2.23
N PHE A 160 6.50 -8.61 1.89
CA PHE A 160 6.18 -7.94 0.62
C PHE A 160 7.42 -7.64 -0.23
N ARG A 161 8.62 -8.03 0.22
CA ARG A 161 9.79 -8.20 -0.64
C ARG A 161 9.74 -9.58 -1.32
N TYR A 162 9.26 -9.56 -2.56
CA TYR A 162 9.28 -10.63 -3.59
C TYR A 162 8.46 -11.90 -3.32
#